data_AF-A0A1F9MBG6-F1
#
_entry.id   AF-A0A1F9MBG6-F1
#
_cell.length_a   1.000
_cell.length_b   1.000
_cell.length_c   1.000
_cell.angle_alpha   90.00
_cell.angle_beta   90.00
_cell.angle_gamma   90.00
#
_symmetry.space_group_name_H-M   'P 1'
#
loop_
_entity.id
_entity.type
_entity.pdbx_description
1 polymer ?
#
loop_
_entity_poly.entity_id
_entity_poly.type
_entity_poly.pdbx_seq_one_letter_code
_entity_poly.pdbx_strand_id
1 'polypeptide(L)'
;MKSPITPGSSETIPFYAKAGWVVAWLLVLVFLAMISRNCVSSVTYGRNTDQLVLETYYRQGVLDGSEGRAATMPAEATKNPLLRKAYSKGYRQGVDRKKQ
;
A
#
# COMPACT_ATOMS: atom_id res chain seq x y z
N MET A 1 62.21 -7.21 -24.69
CA MET A 1 62.07 -7.13 -23.22
C MET A 1 60.62 -6.78 -22.90
N LYS A 2 59.95 -7.60 -22.11
CA LYS A 2 58.51 -7.52 -21.80
C LYS A 2 58.36 -6.62 -20.57
N SER A 3 57.70 -5.47 -20.71
CA SER A 3 57.39 -4.60 -19.56
C SER A 3 56.52 -5.35 -18.54
N PRO A 4 56.76 -5.17 -17.23
CA PRO A 4 55.98 -5.82 -16.20
C PRO A 4 54.58 -5.21 -16.15
N ILE A 5 53.56 -6.06 -16.14
CA ILE A 5 52.18 -5.69 -15.83
C ILE A 5 52.14 -5.49 -14.31
N THR A 6 52.10 -4.24 -13.86
CA THR A 6 51.90 -3.91 -12.45
C THR A 6 50.49 -4.33 -12.01
N PRO A 7 50.35 -5.08 -10.91
CA PRO A 7 49.05 -5.57 -10.44
C PRO A 7 48.26 -4.42 -9.80
N GLY A 8 46.98 -4.34 -10.20
CA GLY A 8 45.87 -3.73 -9.47
C GLY A 8 46.19 -2.51 -8.62
N SER A 9 46.03 -1.31 -9.19
CA SER A 9 45.78 -0.11 -8.42
C SER A 9 44.59 -0.38 -7.48
N SER A 10 44.85 -0.40 -6.16
CA SER A 10 43.81 -0.39 -5.15
C SER A 10 43.07 0.94 -5.27
N GLU A 11 42.07 1.02 -6.14
CA GLU A 11 41.16 2.16 -6.23
C GLU A 11 40.55 2.35 -4.85
N THR A 12 41.04 3.37 -4.16
CA THR A 12 40.63 3.66 -2.80
C THR A 12 39.24 4.26 -2.90
N ILE A 13 38.21 3.43 -2.70
CA ILE A 13 36.82 3.86 -2.80
C ILE A 13 36.63 5.10 -1.92
N PRO A 14 36.25 6.24 -2.50
CA PRO A 14 36.20 7.49 -1.76
C PRO A 14 35.12 7.42 -0.67
N PHE A 15 35.36 8.11 0.45
CA PHE A 15 34.54 7.99 1.66
C PHE A 15 33.04 8.27 1.42
N TYR A 16 32.72 9.23 0.55
CA TYR A 16 31.35 9.54 0.17
C TYR A 16 30.63 8.38 -0.53
N ALA A 17 31.35 7.53 -1.28
CA ALA A 17 30.76 6.37 -1.94
C ALA A 17 30.43 5.26 -0.92
N LYS A 18 31.25 5.11 0.12
CA LYS A 18 30.95 4.21 1.26
C LYS A 18 29.74 4.70 2.05
N ALA A 19 29.64 6.00 2.31
CA ALA A 19 28.49 6.61 3.00
C ALA A 19 27.20 6.49 2.15
N GLY A 20 27.30 6.75 0.85
CA GLY A 20 26.18 6.62 -0.09
C GLY A 20 25.62 5.20 -0.14
N TRP A 21 26.49 4.19 -0.10
CA TRP A 21 26.09 2.78 -0.03
C TRP A 21 25.29 2.45 1.24
N VAL A 22 25.75 2.93 2.40
CA VAL A 22 25.05 2.71 3.67
C VAL A 22 23.68 3.37 3.67
N VAL A 23 23.58 4.61 3.19
CA VAL A 23 22.31 5.35 3.09
C VAL A 23 21.35 4.67 2.12
N ALA A 24 21.84 4.20 0.97
CA ALA A 24 21.02 3.46 0.01
C ALA A 24 20.44 2.19 0.63
N TRP A 25 21.24 1.41 1.36
CA TRP A 25 20.75 0.22 2.06
C TRP A 25 19.72 0.55 3.14
N LEU A 26 19.89 1.64 3.89
CA LEU A 26 18.90 2.09 4.86
C LEU A 26 17.56 2.41 4.19
N LEU A 27 17.58 3.12 3.06
CA LEU A 27 16.36 3.41 2.30
C LEU A 27 15.70 2.14 1.78
N VAL A 28 16.48 1.20 1.23
CA VAL A 28 15.98 -0.10 0.77
C VAL A 28 15.31 -0.86 1.92
N LEU A 29 15.93 -0.89 3.11
CA LEU A 29 15.35 -1.53 4.30
C LEU A 29 14.04 -0.87 4.74
N VAL A 30 13.96 0.46 4.68
CA VAL A 30 12.71 1.20 4.98
C VAL A 30 11.62 0.84 3.98
N PHE A 31 11.92 0.84 2.68
CA PHE A 31 10.95 0.45 1.65
C PHE A 31 10.49 -1.00 1.82
N LEU A 32 11.42 -1.93 2.07
CA LEU A 32 11.09 -3.33 2.35
C LEU A 32 10.18 -3.48 3.58
N ALA A 33 10.41 -2.70 4.64
CA ALA A 33 9.56 -2.70 5.82
C ALA A 33 8.16 -2.14 5.53
N MET A 34 8.03 -1.12 4.69
CA MET A 34 6.73 -0.58 4.28
C MET A 34 5.96 -1.55 3.38
N ILE A 35 6.66 -2.22 2.45
CA ILE A 35 6.08 -3.22 1.56
C ILE A 35 5.63 -4.43 2.38
N SER A 36 6.47 -4.96 3.28
CA SER A 36 6.11 -6.11 4.11
C SER A 36 4.90 -5.84 5.00
N ARG A 37 4.80 -4.64 5.61
CA ARG A 37 3.60 -4.22 6.35
C ARG A 37 2.35 -4.17 5.48
N ASN A 38 2.46 -3.70 4.24
CA ASN A 38 1.33 -3.71 3.29
C ASN A 38 0.95 -5.15 2.89
N CYS A 39 1.93 -6.02 2.63
CA CYS A 39 1.69 -7.42 2.29
C CYS A 39 1.03 -8.17 3.45
N VAL A 40 1.51 -8.00 4.68
CA VAL A 40 0.89 -8.60 5.87
C VAL A 40 -0.54 -8.09 6.05
N SER A 41 -0.77 -6.78 5.97
CA SER A 41 -2.12 -6.20 6.01
C SER A 41 -3.02 -6.79 4.92
N SER A 42 -2.54 -6.89 3.68
CA SER A 42 -3.30 -7.47 2.57
C SER A 42 -3.62 -8.96 2.78
N VAL A 43 -2.71 -9.73 3.39
CA VAL A 43 -2.95 -11.14 3.71
C VAL A 43 -3.91 -11.27 4.89
N THR A 44 -3.70 -10.53 5.97
CA THR A 44 -4.54 -10.56 7.17
C THR A 44 -5.97 -10.14 6.86
N TYR A 45 -6.16 -9.05 6.11
CA TYR A 45 -7.51 -8.60 5.74
C TYR A 45 -8.05 -9.38 4.55
N GLY A 46 -7.25 -9.70 3.53
CA GLY A 46 -7.72 -10.43 2.35
C GLY A 46 -8.09 -11.88 2.62
N ARG A 47 -7.44 -12.55 3.59
CA ARG A 47 -7.77 -13.94 3.96
C ARG A 47 -8.94 -14.05 4.93
N ASN A 48 -9.16 -13.02 5.77
CA ASN A 48 -10.23 -13.01 6.77
C ASN A 48 -11.50 -12.25 6.32
N THR A 49 -11.44 -11.50 5.22
CA THR A 49 -12.60 -10.76 4.71
C THR A 49 -13.20 -11.54 3.53
N ASP A 50 -14.32 -12.20 3.79
CA ASP A 50 -15.09 -12.90 2.77
C ASP A 50 -15.57 -11.92 1.68
N GLN A 51 -15.52 -12.33 0.41
CA GLN A 51 -15.97 -11.52 -0.72
C GLN A 51 -17.45 -11.14 -0.58
N LEU A 52 -18.27 -12.02 -0.01
CA LEU A 52 -19.69 -11.78 0.20
C LEU A 52 -19.92 -10.60 1.17
N VAL A 53 -19.10 -10.51 2.22
CA VAL A 53 -19.13 -9.41 3.18
C VAL A 53 -18.69 -8.12 2.48
N LEU A 54 -17.62 -8.18 1.69
CA LEU A 54 -17.13 -7.02 0.93
C LEU A 54 -18.20 -6.46 -0.02
N GLU A 55 -18.94 -7.33 -0.71
CA GLU A 55 -20.03 -6.94 -1.60
C GLU A 55 -21.21 -6.33 -0.83
N THR A 56 -21.53 -6.88 0.34
CA THR A 56 -22.61 -6.36 1.19
C THR A 56 -22.34 -4.92 1.60
N TYR A 57 -21.12 -4.64 2.08
CA TYR A 57 -20.71 -3.29 2.46
C TYR A 57 -20.65 -2.33 1.27
N TYR A 58 -20.24 -2.82 0.10
CA TYR A 58 -20.30 -2.05 -1.13
C TYR A 58 -21.74 -1.68 -1.50
N ARG A 59 -22.68 -2.65 -1.52
CA ARG A 59 -24.09 -2.40 -1.82
C ARG A 59 -24.73 -1.45 -0.81
N GLN A 60 -24.42 -1.61 0.47
CA GLN A 60 -24.88 -0.69 1.51
C GLN A 60 -24.39 0.74 1.26
N GLY A 61 -23.11 0.91 0.92
CA GLY A 61 -22.58 2.21 0.50
C GLY A 61 -23.37 2.80 -0.67
N VAL A 62 -23.61 2.01 -1.73
CA VAL A 62 -24.40 2.47 -2.89
C VAL A 62 -25.79 2.96 -2.48
N LEU A 63 -26.50 2.19 -1.66
CA LEU A 63 -27.83 2.56 -1.17
C LEU A 63 -27.79 3.88 -0.40
N ASP A 64 -26.92 3.97 0.62
CA ASP A 64 -26.78 5.18 1.45
C ASP A 64 -26.46 6.43 0.60
N GLY A 65 -25.56 6.28 -0.37
CA GLY A 65 -25.19 7.36 -1.29
C GLY A 65 -26.34 7.78 -2.20
N SER A 66 -27.08 6.81 -2.75
CA SER A 66 -28.21 7.06 -3.64
C SER A 66 -29.41 7.68 -2.92
N GLU A 67 -29.59 7.35 -1.64
CA GLU A 67 -30.63 7.94 -0.81
C GLU A 67 -30.22 9.33 -0.29
N GLY A 68 -28.92 9.67 -0.34
CA GLY A 68 -28.37 10.92 0.20
C GLY A 68 -28.30 10.93 1.73
N ARG A 69 -28.20 9.74 2.34
CA ARG A 69 -27.92 9.62 3.77
C ARG A 69 -26.51 10.10 4.06
N ALA A 70 -26.26 10.54 5.28
CA ALA A 70 -24.90 10.82 5.73
C ALA A 70 -24.04 9.56 5.56
N ALA A 71 -22.76 9.73 5.24
CA ALA A 71 -21.79 8.63 5.10
C ALA A 71 -21.42 8.03 6.47
N THR A 72 -22.43 7.47 7.14
CA THR A 72 -22.35 6.87 8.47
C THR A 72 -21.86 5.44 8.30
N MET A 73 -20.54 5.33 8.19
CA MET A 73 -19.87 4.07 7.94
C MET A 73 -20.10 3.10 9.10
N PRO A 74 -20.43 1.81 8.86
CA PRO A 74 -20.66 0.88 9.95
C PRO A 74 -19.36 0.62 10.73
N ALA A 75 -19.48 0.34 12.04
CA ALA A 75 -18.33 0.26 12.95
C ALA A 75 -17.29 -0.80 12.53
N GLU A 76 -17.72 -1.91 11.95
CA GLU A 76 -16.83 -2.94 11.39
C GLU A 76 -16.05 -2.43 10.17
N ALA A 77 -16.67 -1.64 9.30
CA ALA A 77 -15.99 -0.99 8.19
C ALA A 77 -15.01 0.09 8.66
N THR A 78 -15.21 0.68 9.84
CA THR A 78 -14.21 1.60 10.43
C THR A 78 -12.94 0.86 10.87
N LYS A 79 -13.08 -0.40 11.33
CA LYS A 79 -11.97 -1.22 11.85
C LYS A 79 -11.26 -2.03 10.76
N ASN A 80 -11.95 -2.39 9.68
CA ASN A 80 -11.38 -3.15 8.57
C ASN A 80 -11.19 -2.24 7.33
N PRO A 81 -9.94 -1.98 6.90
CA PRO A 81 -9.67 -1.08 5.77
C PRO A 81 -10.24 -1.56 4.44
N LEU A 82 -10.42 -2.87 4.23
CA LEU A 82 -11.05 -3.40 3.01
C LEU A 82 -12.55 -3.10 2.98
N LEU A 83 -13.25 -3.35 4.09
CA LEU A 83 -14.67 -3.01 4.22
C LEU A 83 -14.89 -1.50 4.11
N ARG A 84 -13.98 -0.71 4.70
CA ARG A 84 -13.94 0.75 4.56
C ARG A 84 -13.91 1.15 3.08
N LYS A 85 -12.96 0.59 2.34
CA LYS A 85 -12.75 0.90 0.93
C LYS A 85 -13.97 0.50 0.09
N ALA A 86 -14.56 -0.67 0.37
CA ALA A 86 -15.75 -1.16 -0.32
C ALA A 86 -16.96 -0.22 -0.14
N TYR A 87 -17.29 0.13 1.10
CA TYR A 87 -18.39 1.04 1.39
C TYR A 87 -18.17 2.43 0.79
N SER A 88 -16.98 3.03 0.96
CA SER A 88 -16.70 4.37 0.39
C SER A 88 -16.81 4.39 -1.13
N LYS A 89 -16.38 3.31 -1.81
CA LYS A 89 -16.55 3.18 -3.26
C LYS A 89 -18.03 3.14 -3.64
N GLY A 90 -18.81 2.32 -2.95
CA GLY A 90 -20.25 2.21 -3.16
C GLY A 90 -20.96 3.55 -2.95
N TYR A 91 -20.67 4.24 -1.85
CA TYR A 91 -21.27 5.53 -1.50
C TYR A 91 -21.07 6.59 -2.58
N ARG A 92 -19.84 6.74 -3.08
CA ARG A 92 -19.57 7.67 -4.19
C ARG A 92 -20.40 7.35 -5.42
N GLN A 93 -20.47 6.08 -5.81
CA GLN A 93 -21.28 5.65 -6.95
C GLN A 93 -22.78 5.88 -6.73
N GLY A 94 -23.28 5.68 -5.52
CA GLY A 94 -24.67 5.99 -5.17
C GLY A 94 -24.98 7.47 -5.32
N VAL A 95 -24.09 8.34 -4.81
CA VAL A 95 -24.22 9.80 -4.93
C VAL A 95 -24.18 10.24 -6.40
N ASP A 96 -23.28 9.68 -7.19
CA ASP A 96 -23.14 10.03 -8.61
C ASP A 96 -24.40 9.61 -9.41
N ARG A 97 -25.00 8.45 -9.10
CA ARG A 97 -26.26 8.00 -9.70
C ARG A 97 -27.45 8.89 -9.35
N LYS A 98 -27.48 9.48 -8.15
CA LYS A 98 -28.54 10.41 -7.74
C LYS A 98 -28.48 11.75 -8.49
N LYS A 99 -27.30 12.11 -8.99
CA LYS A 99 -27.04 13.39 -9.69
C LYS A 99 -27.29 13.32 -11.20
N GLN A 100 -27.47 12.13 -11.76
CA GLN A 100 -27.90 11.89 -13.15
C GLN A 100 -29.41 11.81 -13.22
#